data_AF-R4KQE7-F1
#
_entry.id   AF-R4KQE7-F1
#
_cell.length_a   1.000
_cell.length_b   1.000
_cell.length_c   1.000
_cell.angle_alpha   90.00
_cell.angle_beta   90.00
_cell.angle_gamma   90.00
#
_symmetry.space_group_name_H-M   'P 1'
#
loop_
_entity.id
_entity.type
_entity.pdbx_description
1 polymer ?
#
loop_
_entity_poly.entity_id
_entity_poly.type
_entity_poly.pdbx_seq_one_letter_code
_entity_poly.pdbx_strand_id
1 'polypeptide(L)'
;MGFIPSRRHSRGWGHWLSELLSVLVGMTAKQLGYGAGRFSLPSWLLNYWKVIISDFVVWWTKGWREIMKRLNFKYILFGLAFIGIVITFPLIMDRWIIGNTVYSNIDNSVWVSFFGSYIGAILGGIFTFIGVKITLYNSVEKEKQRDMLVLQLKLTYNDIYRFANSNPENKYPIQQFLVDKGWPDRLATIHSNINRKDFQNIYMWFAALEFLKTHQDENGLVKASIIKASFGDILSDVSELIERLEKSSI
;
A
#
# COMPACT_ATOMS: atom_id res chain seq x y z
N MET A 1 35.63 -30.27 -36.81
CA MET A 1 36.10 -28.94 -36.40
C MET A 1 34.89 -28.02 -36.33
N GLY A 2 34.54 -27.55 -35.13
CA GLY A 2 33.45 -26.59 -34.91
C GLY A 2 33.74 -25.82 -33.64
N PHE A 3 34.30 -24.61 -33.79
CA PHE A 3 34.62 -23.68 -32.71
C PHE A 3 33.34 -23.01 -32.22
N ILE A 4 32.99 -23.16 -30.94
CA ILE A 4 31.93 -22.39 -30.29
C ILE A 4 32.59 -21.17 -29.62
N PRO A 5 32.19 -19.92 -29.92
CA PRO A 5 32.81 -18.75 -29.32
C PRO A 5 32.35 -18.57 -27.88
N SER A 6 33.30 -18.32 -26.99
CA SER A 6 33.06 -18.01 -25.58
C SER A 6 32.40 -16.62 -25.45
N ARG A 7 31.25 -16.57 -24.78
CA ARG A 7 30.60 -15.32 -24.37
C ARG A 7 31.45 -14.65 -23.29
N ARG A 8 31.89 -13.42 -23.54
CA ARG A 8 32.46 -12.52 -22.53
C ARG A 8 31.44 -12.30 -21.40
N HIS A 9 31.78 -12.73 -20.19
CA HIS A 9 31.09 -12.32 -18.98
C HIS A 9 31.27 -10.81 -18.77
N SER A 10 30.16 -10.05 -18.83
CA SER A 10 30.12 -8.68 -18.32
C SER A 10 30.24 -8.74 -16.79
N ARG A 11 31.24 -8.05 -16.24
CA ARG A 11 31.41 -7.88 -14.79
C ARG A 11 30.32 -6.93 -14.29
N GLY A 12 29.19 -7.50 -13.88
CA GLY A 12 28.06 -6.74 -13.31
C GLY A 12 28.29 -6.34 -11.85
N TRP A 13 27.48 -5.39 -11.39
CA TRP A 13 27.45 -4.83 -10.02
C TRP A 13 27.48 -5.86 -8.88
N GLY A 14 27.07 -7.10 -9.14
CA GLY A 14 27.15 -8.20 -8.16
C GLY A 14 28.57 -8.54 -7.70
N HIS A 15 29.59 -8.37 -8.55
CA HIS A 15 30.98 -8.59 -8.15
C HIS A 15 31.43 -7.55 -7.12
N TRP A 16 31.09 -6.28 -7.36
CA TRP A 16 31.46 -5.17 -6.47
C TRP A 16 30.80 -5.28 -5.10
N LEU A 17 29.52 -5.69 -5.07
CA LEU A 17 28.78 -5.90 -3.82
C LEU A 17 29.34 -7.10 -3.02
N SER A 18 29.76 -8.16 -3.70
CA SER A 18 30.38 -9.33 -3.05
C SER A 18 31.74 -8.99 -2.42
N GLU A 19 32.55 -8.13 -3.06
CA GLU A 19 33.80 -7.63 -2.49
C GLU A 19 33.54 -6.75 -1.27
N LEU A 20 32.57 -5.83 -1.35
CA LEU A 20 32.20 -4.95 -0.23
C LEU A 20 31.71 -5.73 1.00
N LEU A 21 30.88 -6.76 0.79
CA LEU A 21 30.39 -7.63 1.85
C LEU A 21 31.51 -8.48 2.45
N SER A 22 32.46 -8.96 1.64
CA SER A 22 33.63 -9.70 2.15
C SER A 22 34.55 -8.81 3.00
N VAL A 23 34.69 -7.54 2.64
CA VAL A 23 35.44 -6.53 3.41
C VAL A 23 34.72 -6.20 4.73
N LEU A 24 33.39 -6.04 4.71
CA LEU A 24 32.58 -5.82 5.91
C LEU A 24 32.64 -6.99 6.90
N VAL A 25 32.56 -8.23 6.41
CA VAL A 25 32.71 -9.44 7.24
C VAL A 25 34.11 -9.52 7.86
N GLY A 26 35.14 -9.17 7.10
CA GLY A 26 36.52 -9.07 7.61
C GLY A 26 36.69 -7.99 8.68
N MET A 27 36.00 -6.86 8.55
CA MET A 27 36.02 -5.77 9.55
C MET A 27 35.30 -6.15 10.84
N THR A 28 34.17 -6.86 10.78
CA THR A 28 33.44 -7.33 11.98
C THR A 28 34.23 -8.36 12.78
N ALA A 29 35.01 -9.23 12.13
CA ALA A 29 35.87 -10.21 12.81
C ALA A 29 37.00 -9.53 13.62
N LYS A 30 37.51 -8.39 13.12
CA LYS A 30 38.57 -7.61 13.78
C LYS A 30 38.05 -6.81 14.98
N GLN A 31 36.79 -6.37 14.95
CA GLN A 31 36.13 -5.66 16.06
C GLN A 31 35.77 -6.56 17.25
N LEU A 32 35.61 -7.87 17.03
CA LEU A 32 35.25 -8.84 18.06
C LEU A 32 36.46 -9.43 18.83
N GLY A 33 37.65 -8.85 18.69
CA GLY A 33 38.82 -9.22 19.51
C GLY A 33 39.51 -10.54 19.14
N TYR A 34 39.16 -11.15 18.01
CA TYR A 34 39.84 -12.37 17.54
C TYR A 34 41.16 -11.99 16.87
N GLY A 35 42.27 -12.40 17.48
CA GLY A 35 43.63 -12.22 16.97
C GLY A 35 43.81 -12.84 15.58
N ALA A 36 44.81 -12.36 14.84
CA ALA A 36 45.11 -12.65 13.44
C ALA A 36 45.57 -14.11 13.15
N GLY A 37 44.89 -15.11 13.69
CA GLY A 37 44.91 -16.48 13.19
C GLY A 37 43.95 -16.60 12.03
N ARG A 38 44.36 -17.26 10.93
CA ARG A 38 43.50 -17.55 9.77
C ARG A 38 42.27 -18.36 10.21
N PHE A 39 41.18 -17.68 10.54
CA PHE A 39 39.88 -18.29 10.71
C PHE A 39 39.32 -18.60 9.32
N SER A 40 39.68 -19.76 8.77
CA SER A 40 39.05 -20.25 7.55
C SER A 40 37.67 -20.77 7.92
N LEU A 41 36.63 -19.97 7.65
CA LEU A 41 35.27 -20.47 7.71
C LEU A 41 35.16 -21.73 6.84
N PRO A 42 34.54 -22.81 7.33
CA PRO A 42 34.34 -24.01 6.53
C PRO A 42 33.68 -23.65 5.20
N SER A 43 34.17 -24.23 4.10
CA SER A 43 33.71 -23.91 2.74
C SER A 43 32.19 -24.05 2.56
N TRP A 44 31.57 -24.98 3.30
CA TRP A 44 30.11 -25.14 3.34
C TRP A 44 29.37 -23.93 3.92
N LEU A 45 29.94 -23.28 4.94
CA LEU A 45 29.36 -22.11 5.61
C LEU A 45 29.48 -20.86 4.73
N LEU A 46 30.61 -20.71 4.03
CA LEU A 46 30.78 -19.66 3.01
C LEU A 46 29.84 -19.83 1.83
N ASN A 47 29.62 -21.06 1.37
CA ASN A 47 28.66 -21.33 0.29
C ASN A 47 27.22 -21.07 0.73
N TYR A 48 26.86 -21.45 1.96
CA TYR A 48 25.54 -21.17 2.52
C TYR A 48 25.25 -19.66 2.61
N TRP A 49 26.20 -18.87 3.11
CA TRP A 49 26.09 -17.42 3.16
C TRP A 49 26.01 -16.77 1.76
N LYS A 50 26.77 -17.29 0.78
CA LYS A 50 26.69 -16.80 -0.60
C LYS A 50 25.29 -16.98 -1.19
N VAL A 51 24.64 -18.11 -0.94
CA VAL A 51 23.27 -18.38 -1.40
C VAL A 51 22.26 -17.44 -0.74
N ILE A 52 22.34 -17.26 0.58
CA ILE A 52 21.44 -16.35 1.31
C ILE A 52 21.59 -14.91 0.81
N ILE A 53 22.83 -14.45 0.62
CA ILE A 53 23.10 -13.10 0.14
C ILE A 53 22.61 -12.94 -1.30
N SER A 54 22.84 -13.93 -2.18
CA SER A 54 22.37 -13.84 -3.57
C SER A 54 20.84 -13.79 -3.64
N ASP A 55 20.16 -14.60 -2.84
CA ASP A 55 18.69 -14.65 -2.83
C ASP A 55 18.10 -13.36 -2.25
N PHE A 56 18.71 -12.83 -1.19
CA PHE A 56 18.35 -11.54 -0.63
C PHE A 56 18.54 -10.40 -1.64
N VAL A 57 19.67 -10.36 -2.35
CA VAL A 57 19.95 -9.34 -3.37
C VAL A 57 18.98 -9.45 -4.55
N VAL A 58 18.66 -10.67 -5.01
CA VAL A 58 17.68 -10.88 -6.08
C VAL A 58 16.28 -10.44 -5.63
N TRP A 59 15.88 -10.80 -4.42
CA TRP A 59 14.60 -10.39 -3.85
C TRP A 59 14.50 -8.86 -3.69
N TRP A 60 15.54 -8.25 -3.12
CA TRP A 60 15.66 -6.80 -2.94
C TRP A 60 15.61 -6.05 -4.26
N THR A 61 16.37 -6.49 -5.26
CA THR A 61 16.40 -5.85 -6.59
C THR A 61 15.09 -6.01 -7.36
N LYS A 62 14.36 -7.12 -7.18
CA LYS A 62 13.01 -7.28 -7.73
C LYS A 62 12.01 -6.35 -7.06
N GLY A 63 11.99 -6.30 -5.72
CA GLY A 63 11.10 -5.43 -4.95
C GLY A 63 11.30 -3.95 -5.31
N TRP A 64 12.56 -3.51 -5.37
CA TRP A 64 12.91 -2.15 -5.78
C TRP A 64 12.50 -1.83 -7.21
N ARG A 65 12.62 -2.79 -8.14
CA ARG A 65 12.21 -2.58 -9.53
C ARG A 65 10.70 -2.35 -9.67
N GLU A 66 9.89 -3.07 -8.91
CA GLU A 66 8.43 -2.89 -8.92
C GLU A 66 7.99 -1.59 -8.23
N ILE A 67 8.70 -1.17 -7.17
CA ILE A 67 8.48 0.13 -6.53
C ILE A 67 8.85 1.28 -7.50
N MET A 68 10.00 1.19 -8.17
CA MET A 68 10.47 2.20 -9.12
C MET A 68 9.57 2.34 -10.35
N LYS A 69 8.90 1.27 -10.78
CA LYS A 69 7.91 1.33 -11.89
C LYS A 69 6.65 2.13 -11.54
N ARG A 70 6.30 2.20 -10.25
CA ARG A 70 5.09 2.89 -9.77
C ARG A 70 5.32 4.35 -9.38
N LEU A 71 6.58 4.76 -9.23
CA LEU A 71 6.95 6.12 -8.85
C LEU A 71 7.13 7.00 -10.10
N ASN A 72 6.35 8.07 -10.23
CA ASN A 72 6.57 9.04 -11.30
C ASN A 72 7.98 9.66 -11.17
N PHE A 73 8.74 9.67 -12.27
CA PHE A 73 10.10 10.22 -12.35
C PHE A 73 10.24 11.63 -11.75
N LYS A 74 9.18 12.44 -11.81
CA LYS A 74 9.09 13.76 -11.18
C LYS A 74 9.29 13.73 -9.66
N TYR A 75 8.75 12.73 -8.96
CA TYR A 75 8.91 12.60 -7.51
C TYR A 75 10.32 12.12 -7.12
N ILE A 76 10.95 11.30 -7.97
CA ILE A 76 12.34 10.87 -7.78
C ILE A 76 13.28 12.07 -7.93
N LEU A 77 13.07 12.89 -8.97
CA LEU A 77 13.84 14.12 -9.19
C LEU A 77 13.66 15.12 -8.04
N PHE A 78 12.42 15.27 -7.54
CA PHE A 78 12.12 16.12 -6.40
C PHE A 78 12.80 15.63 -5.10
N GLY A 79 12.77 14.32 -4.84
CA GLY A 79 13.44 13.71 -3.69
C GLY A 79 14.97 13.89 -3.74
N LEU A 80 15.58 13.69 -4.91
CA LEU A 80 17.01 13.93 -5.12
C LEU A 80 17.38 15.40 -4.94
N ALA A 81 16.58 16.33 -5.45
CA ALA A 81 16.79 17.76 -5.24
C ALA A 81 16.70 18.14 -3.76
N PHE A 82 15.73 17.59 -3.03
CA PHE A 82 15.58 17.81 -1.59
C PHE A 82 16.79 17.31 -0.79
N ILE A 83 17.26 16.09 -1.08
CA ILE A 83 18.48 15.53 -0.45
C ILE A 83 19.70 16.40 -0.78
N GLY A 84 19.82 16.83 -2.04
CA GLY A 84 20.86 17.75 -2.47
C GLY A 84 20.83 19.05 -1.66
N ILE A 85 19.66 19.65 -1.43
CA ILE A 85 19.51 20.86 -0.62
C ILE A 85 19.92 20.59 0.84
N VAL A 86 19.46 19.49 1.45
CA VAL A 86 19.76 19.15 2.84
C VAL A 86 21.26 18.94 3.09
N ILE A 87 22.00 18.40 2.11
CA ILE A 87 23.45 18.21 2.21
C ILE A 87 24.20 19.51 1.88
N THR A 88 23.76 20.24 0.86
CA THR A 88 24.47 21.43 0.37
C THR A 88 24.25 22.65 1.26
N PHE A 89 23.08 22.76 1.88
CA PHE A 89 22.73 23.90 2.74
C PHE A 89 23.68 24.05 3.93
N PRO A 90 23.98 23.02 4.75
CA PRO A 90 24.98 23.11 5.82
C PRO A 90 26.36 23.56 5.32
N LEU A 91 26.79 23.08 4.15
CA LEU A 91 28.10 23.42 3.57
C LEU A 91 28.19 24.88 3.11
N ILE A 92 27.10 25.42 2.56
CA ILE A 92 27.01 26.85 2.20
C ILE A 92 27.01 27.70 3.47
N MET A 93 26.23 27.31 4.48
CA MET A 93 26.13 28.06 5.74
C MET A 93 27.44 28.05 6.52
N ASP A 94 28.16 26.93 6.52
CA ASP A 94 29.48 26.82 7.12
C ASP A 94 30.47 27.77 6.45
N ARG A 95 30.51 27.80 5.11
CA ARG A 95 31.45 28.63 4.36
C ARG A 95 31.13 30.13 4.40
N TRP A 96 29.86 30.51 4.49
CA TRP A 96 29.43 31.91 4.40
C TRP A 96 29.24 32.59 5.77
N ILE A 97 28.82 31.84 6.78
CA ILE A 97 28.45 32.39 8.10
C ILE A 97 29.42 31.93 9.20
N ILE A 98 29.74 30.63 9.29
CA ILE A 98 30.47 30.08 10.44
C ILE A 98 31.99 30.20 10.29
N GLY A 99 32.52 29.96 9.08
CA GLY A 99 33.95 29.99 8.77
C GLY A 99 34.45 31.30 8.16
N ASN A 100 33.60 32.32 8.05
CA ASN A 100 33.96 33.61 7.47
C ASN A 100 34.39 34.58 8.57
N THR A 101 35.51 35.29 8.39
CA THR A 101 36.04 36.26 9.35
C THR A 101 35.38 37.65 9.23
N VAL A 102 34.23 37.74 8.58
CA VAL A 102 33.46 38.98 8.48
C VAL A 102 32.87 39.33 9.84
N TYR A 103 33.09 40.58 10.29
CA TYR A 103 32.62 41.09 11.57
C TYR A 103 31.09 40.92 11.67
N SER A 104 30.67 40.06 12.60
CA SER A 104 29.29 39.75 12.92
C SER A 104 29.05 40.20 14.36
N ASN A 105 27.98 40.95 14.62
CA ASN A 105 27.59 41.32 15.99
C ASN A 105 27.08 40.11 16.82
N ILE A 106 26.91 38.94 16.18
CA ILE A 106 26.29 37.75 16.78
C ILE A 106 27.23 36.55 16.64
N ASP A 107 27.41 35.81 17.73
CA ASP A 107 28.24 34.60 17.76
C ASP A 107 27.71 33.50 16.83
N ASN A 108 28.64 32.77 16.22
CA ASN A 108 28.34 31.65 15.33
C ASN A 108 27.50 30.55 16.00
N SER A 109 27.64 30.38 17.32
CA SER A 109 26.82 29.44 18.12
C SER A 109 25.34 29.82 18.11
N VAL A 110 25.03 31.12 18.15
CA VAL A 110 23.66 31.65 18.10
C VAL A 110 23.07 31.47 16.71
N TRP A 111 23.86 31.70 15.66
CA TRP A 111 23.43 31.42 14.27
C TRP A 111 23.09 29.96 14.05
N VAL A 112 23.93 29.03 14.51
CA VAL A 112 23.66 27.59 14.39
C VAL A 112 22.38 27.19 15.13
N SER A 113 22.18 27.71 16.35
CA SER A 113 20.96 27.47 17.11
C SER A 113 19.71 28.01 16.41
N PHE A 114 19.78 29.22 15.86
CA PHE A 114 18.70 29.84 15.10
C PHE A 114 18.34 29.01 13.87
N PHE A 115 19.31 28.63 13.02
CA PHE A 115 19.04 27.83 11.82
C PHE A 115 18.51 26.43 12.16
N GLY A 116 19.03 25.79 13.20
CA GLY A 116 18.52 24.51 13.69
C GLY A 116 17.04 24.60 14.10
N SER A 117 16.67 25.64 14.85
CA SER A 117 15.28 25.86 15.27
C SER A 117 14.36 26.22 14.09
N TYR A 118 14.83 27.05 13.16
CA TYR A 118 14.07 27.49 11.99
C TYR A 118 13.79 26.34 11.02
N ILE A 119 14.81 25.52 10.70
CA ILE A 119 14.65 24.34 9.85
C ILE A 119 13.79 23.30 10.57
N GLY A 120 14.01 23.09 11.86
CA GLY A 120 13.19 22.19 12.68
C GLY A 120 11.71 22.58 12.66
N ALA A 121 11.40 23.88 12.76
CA ALA A 121 10.03 24.39 12.68
C ALA A 121 9.42 24.18 11.30
N ILE A 122 10.17 24.44 10.22
CA ILE A 122 9.70 24.21 8.84
C ILE A 122 9.41 22.73 8.60
N LEU A 123 10.35 21.85 8.97
CA LEU A 123 10.18 20.40 8.80
C LEU A 123 9.02 19.88 9.65
N GLY A 124 8.92 20.32 10.91
CA GLY A 124 7.81 19.98 11.80
C GLY A 124 6.45 20.39 11.23
N GLY A 125 6.35 21.60 10.65
CA GLY A 125 5.16 22.08 9.97
C GLY A 125 4.80 21.25 8.74
N ILE A 126 5.78 20.91 7.89
CA ILE A 126 5.57 20.07 6.70
C ILE A 126 5.09 18.67 7.10
N PHE A 127 5.73 18.02 8.07
CA PHE A 127 5.32 16.69 8.53
C PHE A 127 3.92 16.70 9.14
N THR A 128 3.60 17.71 9.93
CA THR A 128 2.25 17.88 10.50
C THR A 128 1.21 18.04 9.40
N PHE A 129 1.46 18.91 8.42
CA PHE A 129 0.57 19.11 7.28
C PHE A 129 0.35 17.83 6.46
N ILE A 130 1.43 17.11 6.16
CA ILE A 130 1.36 15.81 5.45
C ILE A 130 0.54 14.81 6.27
N GLY A 131 0.80 14.71 7.57
CA GLY A 131 0.07 13.81 8.47
C GLY A 131 -1.43 14.09 8.49
N VAL A 132 -1.83 15.35 8.67
CA VAL A 132 -3.23 15.77 8.64
C VAL A 132 -3.86 15.48 7.28
N LYS A 133 -3.18 15.79 6.18
CA LYS A 133 -3.69 15.54 4.83
C LYS A 133 -3.92 14.06 4.56
N ILE A 134 -2.99 13.19 4.95
CA ILE A 134 -3.12 11.73 4.81
C ILE A 134 -4.31 11.24 5.64
N THR A 135 -4.42 11.68 6.89
CA THR A 135 -5.52 11.29 7.78
C THR A 135 -6.89 11.71 7.21
N LEU A 136 -7.03 12.97 6.78
CA LEU A 136 -8.28 13.45 6.17
C LEU A 136 -8.63 12.71 4.89
N TYR A 137 -7.65 12.51 3.99
CA TYR A 137 -7.87 11.79 2.74
C TYR A 137 -8.33 10.35 3.00
N ASN A 138 -7.68 9.65 3.93
CA ASN A 138 -8.05 8.28 4.28
C ASN A 138 -9.43 8.20 4.92
N SER A 139 -9.82 9.17 5.75
CA SER A 139 -11.15 9.22 6.35
C SER A 139 -12.24 9.43 5.29
N VAL A 140 -12.06 10.43 4.41
CA VAL A 140 -13.02 10.74 3.34
C VAL A 140 -13.15 9.59 2.35
N GLU A 141 -12.05 8.95 2.00
CA GLU A 141 -12.09 7.79 1.10
C GLU A 141 -12.89 6.64 1.74
N LYS A 142 -12.65 6.31 3.02
CA LYS A 142 -13.40 5.27 3.73
C LYS A 142 -14.90 5.56 3.79
N GLU A 143 -15.28 6.81 4.06
CA GLU A 143 -16.67 7.26 4.09
C GLU A 143 -17.33 7.06 2.72
N LYS A 144 -16.66 7.50 1.65
CA LYS A 144 -17.14 7.33 0.27
C LYS A 144 -17.32 5.85 -0.11
N GLN A 145 -16.39 4.98 0.31
CA GLN A 145 -16.50 3.53 0.05
C GLN A 145 -17.72 2.92 0.74
N ARG A 146 -18.00 3.33 1.99
CA ARG A 146 -19.20 2.93 2.74
C ARG A 146 -20.48 3.41 2.06
N ASP A 147 -20.55 4.69 1.71
CA ASP A 147 -21.76 5.30 1.15
C ASP A 147 -22.15 4.65 -0.18
N MET A 148 -21.16 4.30 -1.01
CA MET A 148 -21.40 3.59 -2.26
C MET A 148 -22.04 2.21 -2.04
N LEU A 149 -21.58 1.45 -1.04
CA LEU A 149 -22.17 0.16 -0.68
C LEU A 149 -23.61 0.33 -0.16
N VAL A 150 -23.84 1.30 0.73
CA VAL A 150 -25.16 1.59 1.28
C VAL A 150 -26.13 2.02 0.18
N LEU A 151 -25.68 2.87 -0.74
CA LEU A 151 -26.48 3.30 -1.89
C LEU A 151 -26.87 2.12 -2.78
N GLN A 152 -25.92 1.25 -3.14
CA GLN A 152 -26.21 0.06 -3.95
C GLN A 152 -27.19 -0.87 -3.25
N LEU A 153 -27.02 -1.08 -1.95
CA LEU A 153 -27.87 -1.94 -1.15
C LEU A 153 -29.29 -1.35 -1.06
N LYS A 154 -29.46 -0.03 -0.88
CA LYS A 154 -30.77 0.65 -0.94
C LYS A 154 -31.44 0.56 -2.30
N LEU A 155 -30.69 0.85 -3.38
CA LEU A 155 -31.23 0.85 -4.73
C LEU A 155 -31.70 -0.56 -5.14
N THR A 156 -30.95 -1.59 -4.74
CA THR A 156 -31.30 -2.99 -5.04
C THR A 156 -32.38 -3.55 -4.12
N TYR A 157 -32.45 -3.11 -2.85
CA TYR A 157 -33.36 -3.65 -1.84
C TYR A 157 -34.82 -3.65 -2.28
N ASN A 158 -35.34 -2.49 -2.70
CA ASN A 158 -36.76 -2.36 -3.03
C ASN A 158 -37.17 -3.25 -4.21
N ASP A 159 -36.31 -3.35 -5.22
CA ASP A 159 -36.58 -4.17 -6.39
C ASP A 159 -36.51 -5.66 -6.05
N ILE A 160 -35.46 -6.10 -5.35
CA ILE A 160 -35.34 -7.50 -4.91
C ILE A 160 -36.48 -7.89 -3.99
N TYR A 161 -36.88 -7.02 -3.05
CA TYR A 161 -38.03 -7.26 -2.18
C TYR A 161 -39.33 -7.44 -2.98
N ARG A 162 -39.58 -6.60 -3.98
CA ARG A 162 -40.75 -6.72 -4.86
C ARG A 162 -40.71 -8.00 -5.68
N PHE A 163 -39.54 -8.35 -6.23
CA PHE A 163 -39.38 -9.53 -7.07
C PHE A 163 -39.53 -10.83 -6.26
N ALA A 164 -38.92 -10.89 -5.07
CA ALA A 164 -39.00 -12.04 -4.18
C ALA A 164 -40.43 -12.31 -3.69
N ASN A 165 -41.26 -11.27 -3.55
CA ASN A 165 -42.65 -11.36 -3.12
C ASN A 165 -43.66 -11.46 -4.26
N SER A 166 -43.19 -11.52 -5.51
CA SER A 166 -44.04 -11.69 -6.69
C SER A 166 -44.40 -13.15 -6.96
N ASN A 167 -45.17 -13.41 -8.01
CA ASN A 167 -45.51 -14.77 -8.44
C ASN A 167 -44.21 -15.55 -8.76
N PRO A 168 -43.98 -16.76 -8.19
CA PRO A 168 -42.76 -17.55 -8.37
C PRO A 168 -42.30 -17.78 -9.82
N GLU A 169 -43.24 -17.79 -10.77
CA GLU A 169 -42.94 -17.99 -12.20
C GLU A 169 -42.58 -16.71 -12.95
N ASN A 170 -42.77 -15.54 -12.34
CA ASN A 170 -42.38 -14.27 -12.95
C ASN A 170 -40.86 -14.22 -13.13
N LYS A 171 -40.45 -13.64 -14.26
CA LYS A 171 -39.05 -13.46 -14.62
C LYS A 171 -38.70 -11.99 -14.66
N TYR A 172 -37.54 -11.62 -14.08
CA TYR A 172 -37.10 -10.24 -13.97
C TYR A 172 -35.69 -10.05 -14.57
N PRO A 173 -35.44 -8.91 -15.23
CA PRO A 173 -34.10 -8.57 -15.71
C PRO A 173 -33.23 -8.14 -14.53
N ILE A 174 -32.11 -8.84 -14.31
CA ILE A 174 -31.20 -8.62 -13.17
C ILE A 174 -29.97 -7.81 -13.56
N GLN A 175 -29.72 -7.62 -14.86
CA GLN A 175 -28.59 -6.80 -15.33
C GLN A 175 -28.70 -5.33 -14.94
N GLN A 176 -29.90 -4.85 -14.62
CA GLN A 176 -30.11 -3.48 -14.12
C GLN A 176 -29.43 -3.23 -12.76
N PHE A 177 -29.12 -4.31 -12.01
CA PHE A 177 -28.41 -4.18 -10.75
C PHE A 177 -26.91 -4.01 -11.00
N LEU A 178 -26.47 -2.75 -10.94
CA LEU A 178 -25.07 -2.35 -10.98
C LEU A 178 -24.36 -2.79 -9.69
N VAL A 179 -24.05 -4.09 -9.58
CA VAL A 179 -23.09 -4.58 -8.57
C VAL A 179 -21.70 -4.25 -9.06
N ASP A 180 -21.06 -3.36 -8.33
CA ASP A 180 -19.67 -3.00 -8.55
C ASP A 180 -18.73 -4.17 -8.22
N LYS A 181 -17.78 -4.49 -9.10
CA LYS A 181 -16.85 -5.62 -8.93
C LYS A 181 -15.91 -5.47 -7.73
N GLY A 182 -15.70 -4.24 -7.25
CA GLY A 182 -14.85 -3.93 -6.10
C GLY A 182 -15.56 -4.06 -4.76
N TRP A 183 -16.84 -4.44 -4.72
CA TRP A 183 -17.60 -4.56 -3.47
C TRP A 183 -16.89 -5.36 -2.35
N PRO A 184 -16.10 -6.44 -2.62
CA PRO A 184 -15.40 -7.15 -1.56
C PRO A 184 -14.33 -6.29 -0.88
N ASP A 185 -13.58 -5.51 -1.66
CA ASP A 185 -12.54 -4.61 -1.15
C ASP A 185 -13.15 -3.47 -0.34
N ARG A 186 -14.28 -2.92 -0.79
CA ARG A 186 -15.03 -1.88 -0.06
C ARG A 186 -15.55 -2.43 1.26
N LEU A 187 -16.10 -3.65 1.25
CA LEU A 187 -16.62 -4.31 2.43
C LEU A 187 -15.51 -4.61 3.44
N ALA A 188 -14.34 -5.08 2.96
CA ALA A 188 -13.17 -5.29 3.80
C ALA A 188 -12.68 -3.98 4.46
N THR A 189 -12.76 -2.86 3.73
CA THR A 189 -12.35 -1.54 4.23
C THR A 189 -13.23 -1.06 5.39
N ILE A 190 -14.52 -1.42 5.40
CA ILE A 190 -15.48 -1.00 6.42
C ILE A 190 -15.69 -2.03 7.53
N HIS A 191 -15.12 -3.24 7.42
CA HIS A 191 -15.32 -4.35 8.37
C HIS A 191 -15.04 -3.96 9.83
N SER A 192 -14.06 -3.08 10.09
CA SER A 192 -13.76 -2.62 11.46
C SER A 192 -14.85 -1.77 12.09
N ASN A 193 -15.75 -1.19 11.29
CA ASN A 193 -16.72 -0.20 11.71
C ASN A 193 -18.17 -0.74 11.73
N ILE A 194 -18.37 -2.01 11.37
CA ILE A 194 -19.68 -2.65 11.33
C ILE A 194 -19.70 -3.92 12.17
N ASN A 195 -20.86 -4.24 12.73
CA ASN A 195 -21.02 -5.47 13.50
C ASN A 195 -20.84 -6.71 12.59
N ARG A 196 -20.41 -7.82 13.16
CA ARG A 196 -20.26 -9.11 12.45
C ARG A 196 -21.55 -9.55 11.75
N LYS A 197 -22.72 -9.38 12.39
CA LYS A 197 -24.01 -9.70 11.79
C LYS A 197 -24.29 -8.83 10.55
N ASP A 198 -24.04 -7.53 10.67
CA ASP A 198 -24.22 -6.56 9.59
C ASP A 198 -23.28 -6.87 8.41
N PHE A 199 -22.01 -7.15 8.71
CA PHE A 199 -21.05 -7.60 7.71
C PHE A 199 -21.52 -8.86 6.97
N GLN A 200 -22.00 -9.86 7.70
CA GLN A 200 -22.53 -11.09 7.10
C GLN A 200 -23.74 -10.81 6.22
N ASN A 201 -24.67 -9.97 6.66
CA ASN A 201 -25.86 -9.62 5.89
C ASN A 201 -25.49 -8.87 4.60
N ILE A 202 -24.55 -7.91 4.66
CA ILE A 202 -24.05 -7.20 3.47
C ILE A 202 -23.36 -8.19 2.52
N TYR A 203 -22.48 -9.06 3.05
CA TYR A 203 -21.79 -10.06 2.26
C TYR A 203 -22.77 -11.00 1.56
N MET A 204 -23.75 -11.55 2.28
CA MET A 204 -24.78 -12.43 1.74
C MET A 204 -25.61 -11.73 0.68
N TRP A 205 -25.95 -10.45 0.87
CA TRP A 205 -26.68 -9.64 -0.11
C TRP A 205 -25.92 -9.53 -1.43
N PHE A 206 -24.66 -9.10 -1.39
CA PHE A 206 -23.86 -8.92 -2.61
C PHE A 206 -23.49 -10.25 -3.27
N ALA A 207 -23.18 -11.29 -2.48
CA ALA A 207 -22.94 -12.63 -2.99
C ALA A 207 -24.18 -13.20 -3.68
N ALA A 208 -25.37 -12.98 -3.11
CA ALA A 208 -26.63 -13.38 -3.75
C ALA A 208 -26.85 -12.61 -5.06
N LEU A 209 -26.56 -11.32 -5.12
CA LEU A 209 -26.65 -10.56 -6.38
C LEU A 209 -25.70 -11.09 -7.46
N GLU A 210 -24.47 -11.47 -7.10
CA GLU A 210 -23.53 -12.12 -8.02
C GLU A 210 -24.03 -13.49 -8.47
N PHE A 211 -24.59 -14.28 -7.56
CA PHE A 211 -25.21 -15.57 -7.88
C PHE A 211 -26.35 -15.40 -8.90
N LEU A 212 -27.20 -14.39 -8.73
CA LEU A 212 -28.28 -14.14 -9.70
C LEU A 212 -27.75 -13.74 -11.08
N LYS A 213 -26.56 -13.12 -11.17
CA LYS A 213 -25.93 -12.81 -12.47
C LYS A 213 -25.47 -14.06 -13.21
N THR A 214 -25.09 -15.12 -12.49
CA THR A 214 -24.65 -16.39 -13.10
C THR A 214 -25.79 -17.36 -13.39
N HIS A 215 -27.00 -17.10 -12.86
CA HIS A 215 -28.18 -17.95 -13.00
C HIS A 215 -29.28 -17.32 -13.88
N GLN A 216 -28.87 -16.47 -14.82
CA GLN A 216 -29.77 -15.87 -15.80
C GLN A 216 -30.10 -16.89 -16.89
N ASP A 217 -31.32 -16.84 -17.41
CA ASP A 217 -31.68 -17.57 -18.63
C ASP A 217 -31.06 -16.92 -19.88
N GLU A 218 -31.28 -17.52 -21.05
CA GLU A 218 -30.79 -17.04 -22.34
C GLU A 218 -31.24 -15.61 -22.68
N ASN A 219 -32.34 -15.13 -22.08
CA ASN A 219 -32.86 -13.78 -22.23
C ASN A 219 -32.36 -12.83 -21.14
N GLY A 220 -31.50 -13.30 -20.24
CA GLY A 220 -30.98 -12.47 -19.16
C GLY A 220 -31.88 -12.34 -17.94
N LEU A 221 -32.92 -13.16 -17.85
CA LEU A 221 -33.94 -13.06 -16.82
C LEU A 221 -33.74 -14.11 -15.73
N VAL A 222 -34.21 -13.79 -14.52
CA VAL A 222 -34.18 -14.70 -13.37
C VAL A 222 -35.57 -14.88 -12.80
N LYS A 223 -35.94 -16.13 -12.46
CA LYS A 223 -37.23 -16.44 -11.84
C LYS A 223 -37.34 -15.87 -10.43
N ALA A 224 -38.51 -15.37 -10.07
CA ALA A 224 -38.82 -14.86 -8.73
C ALA A 224 -38.57 -15.89 -7.62
N SER A 225 -38.83 -17.18 -7.89
CA SER A 225 -38.53 -18.27 -6.95
C SER A 225 -37.04 -18.37 -6.59
N ILE A 226 -36.15 -18.18 -7.57
CA ILE A 226 -34.70 -18.18 -7.36
C ILE A 226 -34.30 -16.96 -6.54
N ILE A 227 -34.84 -15.78 -6.87
CA ILE A 227 -34.59 -14.53 -6.11
C ILE A 227 -35.03 -14.71 -4.65
N LYS A 228 -36.22 -15.25 -4.43
CA LYS A 228 -36.74 -15.52 -3.08
C LYS A 228 -35.87 -16.51 -2.32
N ALA A 229 -35.39 -17.58 -2.97
CA ALA A 229 -34.50 -18.55 -2.34
C ALA A 229 -33.13 -17.96 -2.00
N SER A 230 -32.59 -17.06 -2.84
CA SER A 230 -31.28 -16.45 -2.62
C SER A 230 -31.29 -15.37 -1.53
N PHE A 231 -32.41 -14.67 -1.33
CA PHE A 231 -32.49 -13.52 -0.42
C PHE A 231 -33.44 -13.72 0.78
N GLY A 232 -34.21 -14.81 0.82
CA GLY A 232 -35.35 -14.99 1.72
C GLY A 232 -35.05 -14.70 3.19
N ASP A 233 -33.98 -15.31 3.72
CA ASP A 233 -33.65 -15.20 5.15
C ASP A 233 -33.03 -13.83 5.51
N ILE A 234 -32.47 -13.12 4.53
CA ILE A 234 -31.77 -11.84 4.76
C ILE A 234 -32.64 -10.61 4.48
N LEU A 235 -33.78 -10.75 3.77
CA LEU A 235 -34.62 -9.63 3.36
C LEU A 235 -35.18 -8.80 4.54
N SER A 236 -35.56 -9.46 5.63
CA SER A 236 -36.03 -8.77 6.84
C SER A 236 -34.90 -8.02 7.54
N ASP A 237 -33.74 -8.67 7.62
CA ASP A 237 -32.56 -8.16 8.32
C ASP A 237 -31.91 -6.98 7.58
N VAL A 238 -31.98 -6.97 6.26
CA VAL A 238 -31.36 -5.93 5.41
C VAL A 238 -32.11 -4.60 5.49
N SER A 239 -33.43 -4.62 5.72
CA SER A 239 -34.19 -3.39 5.95
C SER A 239 -33.71 -2.65 7.20
N GLU A 240 -33.58 -3.37 8.31
CA GLU A 240 -33.12 -2.83 9.58
C GLU A 240 -31.64 -2.40 9.50
N LEU A 241 -30.82 -3.17 8.77
CA LEU A 241 -29.43 -2.83 8.48
C LEU A 241 -29.31 -1.49 7.75
N ILE A 242 -30.12 -1.25 6.70
CA ILE A 242 -30.11 0.02 5.96
C ILE A 242 -30.35 1.19 6.91
N GLU A 243 -31.36 1.06 7.79
CA GLU A 243 -31.71 2.11 8.75
C GLU A 243 -30.59 2.36 9.78
N ARG A 244 -29.96 1.29 10.28
CA ARG A 244 -28.78 1.40 11.17
C ARG A 244 -27.60 2.06 10.47
N LEU A 245 -27.36 1.73 9.21
CA LEU A 245 -26.28 2.31 8.40
C LEU A 245 -26.53 3.78 8.04
N GLU A 246 -27.78 4.23 7.95
CA GLU A 246 -28.11 5.66 7.84
C GLU A 246 -27.91 6.40 9.16
N LYS A 247 -28.42 5.86 10.27
CA LYS A 247 -28.32 6.54 11.57
C LYS A 247 -26.88 6.67 12.05
N SER A 248 -26.00 5.76 11.66
CA SER A 248 -24.56 5.81 11.98
C SER A 248 -23.74 6.63 10.97
N SER A 249 -24.38 7.31 10.02
CA SER A 249 -23.71 8.27 9.12
C SER A 249 -23.94 9.73 9.52
N ILE A 250 -24.62 9.98 10.66
CA ILE A 250 -24.78 11.29 11.32
C ILE A 250 -23.98 11.25 12.62
#